data_AF-A0A367RZN5-F1
#
_entry.id   AF-A0A367RZN5-F1
#
_cell.length_a   1.000
_cell.length_b   1.000
_cell.length_c   1.000
_cell.angle_alpha   90.00
_cell.angle_beta   90.00
_cell.angle_gamma   90.00
#
_symmetry.space_group_name_H-M   'P 1'
#
loop_
_entity.id
_entity.type
_entity.pdbx_description
1 polymer ?
#
loop_
_entity_poly.entity_id
_entity_poly.type
_entity_poly.pdbx_seq_one_letter_code
_entity_poly.pdbx_strand_id
1 'polypeptide(L)'
;MFENLAIPRIWPLGAILFNFLFLLIAIPIEAYIFNRRLQFDKKTSTFYAISVNLFSGAIGWTIFFLLEPALPATFKSELISFVFFNNFKSPNTQSLLILAAVIIFFTTIILKFFLLQMFVFLLTTEGSKKEEEEVEIPKRSRWRFANKVRFQSTNLVTTTLIANALSYSAITFILLIRNR
;
A
#
# COMPACT_ATOMS: atom_id res chain seq x y z
N MET A 1 30.11 -11.36 -24.57
CA MET A 1 29.93 -10.52 -23.36
C MET A 1 28.46 -10.56 -22.87
N PHE A 2 27.82 -11.73 -22.86
CA PHE A 2 26.44 -11.92 -22.34
C PHE A 2 26.26 -13.32 -21.71
N GLU A 3 27.32 -13.94 -21.20
CA GLU A 3 27.29 -15.34 -20.72
C GLU A 3 26.98 -15.49 -19.21
N ASN A 4 26.71 -14.39 -18.50
CA ASN A 4 26.32 -14.40 -17.08
C ASN A 4 24.95 -13.78 -16.84
N LEU A 5 24.00 -13.97 -17.77
CA LEU A 5 22.58 -13.85 -17.42
C LEU A 5 22.21 -15.11 -16.64
N ALA A 6 22.50 -15.09 -15.33
CA ALA A 6 21.96 -16.06 -14.39
C ALA A 6 20.44 -15.86 -14.33
N ILE A 7 19.73 -16.37 -15.35
CA ILE A 7 18.28 -16.43 -15.37
C ILE A 7 17.92 -17.32 -14.18
N PRO A 8 17.24 -16.80 -13.14
CA PRO A 8 16.89 -17.61 -11.98
C PRO A 8 16.06 -18.80 -12.46
N ARG A 9 16.47 -20.02 -12.08
CA ARG A 9 15.91 -21.30 -12.52
C ARG A 9 14.42 -21.48 -12.17
N ILE A 10 13.87 -20.59 -11.33
CA ILE A 10 12.48 -20.59 -10.89
C ILE A 10 11.94 -19.18 -11.16
N TRP A 11 11.07 -19.06 -12.16
CA TRP A 11 10.37 -17.81 -12.43
C TRP A 11 9.32 -17.56 -11.34
N PRO A 12 9.28 -16.37 -10.72
CA PRO A 12 8.33 -16.05 -9.65
C PRO A 12 6.92 -15.74 -10.20
N LEU A 13 6.45 -16.51 -11.18
CA LEU A 13 5.17 -16.29 -11.84
C LEU A 13 4.01 -16.35 -10.83
N GLY A 14 4.08 -17.27 -9.87
CA GLY A 14 3.10 -17.36 -8.79
C GLY A 14 3.04 -16.07 -7.95
N ALA A 15 4.19 -15.53 -7.55
CA ALA A 15 4.24 -14.30 -6.76
C ALA A 15 3.69 -13.09 -7.54
N ILE A 16 3.99 -13.00 -8.84
CA ILE A 16 3.46 -11.96 -9.72
C ILE A 16 1.93 -12.09 -9.82
N LEU A 17 1.40 -13.28 -10.09
CA LEU A 17 -0.04 -13.52 -10.21
C LEU A 17 -0.78 -13.23 -8.90
N PHE A 18 -0.23 -13.64 -7.75
CA PHE A 18 -0.81 -13.32 -6.44
C PHE A 18 -0.81 -11.81 -6.18
N ASN A 19 0.26 -11.11 -6.55
CA ASN A 19 0.32 -9.65 -6.39
C ASN A 19 -0.75 -8.95 -7.25
N PHE A 20 -0.93 -9.39 -8.51
CA PHE A 20 -2.01 -8.88 -9.36
C PHE A 20 -3.40 -9.16 -8.77
N LEU A 21 -3.63 -10.37 -8.26
CA LEU A 21 -4.88 -10.72 -7.60
C LEU A 21 -5.16 -9.80 -6.40
N PHE A 22 -4.15 -9.55 -5.57
CA PHE A 22 -4.27 -8.65 -4.42
C PHE A 22 -4.57 -7.21 -4.83
N LEU A 23 -3.94 -6.71 -5.90
CA LEU A 23 -4.26 -5.39 -6.45
C LEU A 23 -5.69 -5.32 -6.98
N LEU A 24 -6.15 -6.36 -7.68
CA LEU A 24 -7.49 -6.43 -8.25
C LEU A 24 -8.58 -6.43 -7.18
N ILE A 25 -8.30 -6.98 -5.99
CA ILE A 25 -9.21 -6.97 -4.85
C ILE A 25 -9.10 -5.65 -4.07
N ALA A 26 -7.89 -5.19 -3.76
CA ALA A 26 -7.67 -4.03 -2.92
C ALA A 26 -8.15 -2.74 -3.59
N ILE A 27 -7.83 -2.52 -4.87
CA ILE A 27 -8.12 -1.25 -5.56
C ILE A 27 -9.62 -0.92 -5.54
N PRO A 28 -10.56 -1.82 -5.90
CA PRO A 28 -11.99 -1.52 -5.84
C PRO A 28 -12.49 -1.25 -4.42
N ILE A 29 -12.01 -2.01 -3.43
CA ILE A 29 -12.41 -1.85 -2.03
C ILE A 29 -11.94 -0.48 -1.50
N GLU A 30 -10.67 -0.14 -1.71
CA GLU A 30 -10.12 1.14 -1.27
C GLU A 30 -10.76 2.32 -2.02
N ALA A 31 -11.00 2.18 -3.34
CA ALA A 31 -11.70 3.21 -4.12
C ALA A 31 -13.12 3.46 -3.61
N TYR A 32 -13.87 2.40 -3.26
CA TYR A 32 -15.20 2.53 -2.68
C TYR A 32 -15.17 3.28 -1.34
N ILE A 33 -14.20 2.96 -0.49
CA ILE A 33 -14.05 3.59 0.83
C ILE A 33 -13.62 5.05 0.69
N PHE A 34 -12.70 5.37 -0.23
CA PHE A 34 -12.31 6.74 -0.54
C PHE A 34 -13.50 7.57 -1.05
N ASN A 35 -14.30 7.03 -1.98
CA ASN A 35 -15.50 7.69 -2.46
C ASN A 35 -16.50 7.98 -1.33
N ARG A 36 -16.76 6.99 -0.47
CA ARG A 36 -17.78 7.09 0.58
C ARG A 36 -17.36 7.95 1.78
N ARG A 37 -16.09 7.90 2.19
CA ARG A 37 -15.60 8.59 3.40
C ARG A 37 -14.94 9.94 3.14
N LEU A 38 -14.28 10.08 1.98
CA LEU A 38 -13.58 11.32 1.61
C LEU A 38 -14.38 12.18 0.63
N GLN A 39 -15.54 11.68 0.17
CA GLN A 39 -16.43 12.36 -0.78
C GLN A 39 -15.73 12.73 -2.11
N PHE A 40 -14.69 11.99 -2.47
CA PHE A 40 -14.06 12.10 -3.77
C PHE A 40 -14.98 11.57 -4.86
N ASP A 41 -14.95 12.15 -6.07
CA ASP A 41 -15.63 11.59 -7.22
C ASP A 41 -15.19 10.14 -7.50
N LYS A 42 -16.04 9.35 -8.18
CA LYS A 42 -15.72 7.95 -8.49
C LYS A 42 -14.38 7.82 -9.24
N LYS A 43 -14.16 8.69 -10.23
CA LYS A 43 -12.93 8.68 -11.04
C LYS A 43 -11.69 8.99 -10.20
N THR A 44 -11.75 10.01 -9.35
CA THR A 44 -10.61 10.43 -8.50
C THR A 44 -10.35 9.39 -7.40
N SER A 45 -11.40 8.84 -6.80
CA SER A 45 -11.29 7.74 -5.83
C SER A 45 -10.57 6.51 -6.41
N THR A 46 -10.95 6.09 -7.61
CA THR A 46 -10.29 4.98 -8.31
C THR A 46 -8.85 5.32 -8.65
N PHE A 47 -8.58 6.53 -9.15
CA PHE A 47 -7.21 6.97 -9.46
C PHE A 47 -6.30 6.98 -8.22
N TYR A 48 -6.77 7.52 -7.10
CA TYR A 48 -6.02 7.50 -5.84
C TYR A 48 -5.79 6.08 -5.33
N ALA A 49 -6.81 5.21 -5.37
CA ALA A 49 -6.67 3.82 -4.96
C ALA A 49 -5.65 3.05 -5.82
N ILE A 50 -5.70 3.20 -7.14
CA ILE A 50 -4.70 2.61 -8.06
C ILE A 50 -3.30 3.11 -7.70
N SER A 51 -3.14 4.44 -7.63
CA SER A 51 -1.83 5.06 -7.41
C SER A 51 -1.24 4.64 -6.06
N VAL A 52 -2.00 4.76 -4.98
CA VAL A 52 -1.54 4.42 -3.63
C VAL A 52 -1.16 2.93 -3.53
N ASN A 53 -1.94 2.01 -4.11
CA ASN A 53 -1.62 0.58 -4.07
C ASN A 53 -0.40 0.23 -4.92
N LEU A 54 -0.28 0.78 -6.14
CA LEU A 54 0.87 0.52 -7.02
C LEU A 54 2.15 1.08 -6.44
N PHE A 55 2.16 2.34 -5.99
CA PHE A 55 3.34 2.97 -5.40
C PHE A 55 3.72 2.30 -4.08
N SER A 56 2.75 1.98 -3.21
CA SER A 56 3.04 1.24 -1.98
C SER A 56 3.61 -0.14 -2.26
N GLY A 57 3.11 -0.84 -3.29
CA GLY A 57 3.64 -2.14 -3.71
C GLY A 57 5.05 -2.04 -4.26
N ALA A 58 5.32 -1.08 -5.15
CA ALA A 58 6.64 -0.84 -5.72
C ALA A 58 7.68 -0.48 -4.67
N ILE A 59 7.32 0.41 -3.72
CA ILE A 59 8.18 0.77 -2.59
C ILE A 59 8.41 -0.44 -1.69
N GLY A 60 7.37 -1.23 -1.39
CA GLY A 60 7.49 -2.47 -0.61
C GLY A 60 8.47 -3.46 -1.23
N TRP A 61 8.36 -3.71 -2.53
CA TRP A 61 9.31 -4.56 -3.27
C TRP A 61 10.73 -3.98 -3.28
N THR A 62 10.87 -2.67 -3.47
CA THR A 62 12.17 -1.99 -3.44
C THR A 62 12.85 -2.16 -2.07
N ILE A 63 12.11 -1.92 -0.98
CA ILE A 63 12.61 -2.11 0.39
C ILE A 63 12.98 -3.58 0.62
N PHE A 64 12.14 -4.51 0.17
CA PHE A 64 12.42 -5.94 0.29
C PHE A 64 13.74 -6.32 -0.39
N PHE A 65 13.96 -5.90 -1.64
CA PHE A 65 15.21 -6.20 -2.35
C PHE A 65 16.44 -5.52 -1.74
N LEU A 66 16.28 -4.36 -1.10
CA LEU A 66 17.37 -3.71 -0.36
C LEU A 66 17.70 -4.43 0.97
N LEU A 67 16.69 -4.98 1.65
CA LEU A 67 16.85 -5.67 2.93
C LEU A 67 17.24 -7.15 2.77
N GLU A 68 16.82 -7.80 1.68
CA GLU A 68 17.12 -9.21 1.39
C GLU A 68 18.61 -9.59 1.53
N PRO A 69 19.59 -8.83 1.00
CA PRO A 69 21.00 -9.18 1.16
C PRO A 69 21.49 -9.06 2.61
N ALA A 70 20.87 -8.20 3.43
CA ALA A 70 21.21 -8.02 4.83
C ALA A 70 20.58 -9.09 5.75
N LEU A 71 19.66 -9.92 5.24
CA LEU A 71 19.00 -10.96 6.05
C LEU A 71 19.93 -12.16 6.31
N PRO A 72 20.01 -12.63 7.57
CA PRO A 72 20.75 -13.84 7.92
C PRO A 72 20.27 -15.09 7.16
N ALA A 73 21.19 -16.00 6.84
CA ALA A 73 20.90 -17.22 6.07
C ALA A 73 19.83 -18.12 6.71
N THR A 74 19.72 -18.10 8.05
CA THR A 74 18.70 -18.83 8.81
C THR A 74 17.29 -18.41 8.40
N PHE A 75 17.01 -17.10 8.35
CA PHE A 75 15.71 -16.56 7.93
C PHE A 75 15.37 -16.88 6.48
N LYS A 76 16.35 -16.86 5.57
CA LYS A 76 16.14 -17.23 4.16
C LYS A 76 15.67 -18.69 4.04
N SER A 77 16.34 -19.60 4.74
CA SER A 77 16.00 -21.03 4.70
C SER A 77 14.63 -21.35 5.30
N GLU A 78 14.20 -20.60 6.31
CA GLU A 78 12.90 -20.75 6.93
C GLU A 78 11.78 -20.13 6.12
N LEU A 79 11.99 -18.96 5.51
CA LEU A 79 11.04 -18.39 4.55
C LEU A 79 10.78 -19.34 3.40
N ILE A 80 11.82 -19.95 2.84
CA ILE A 80 11.70 -20.99 1.82
C ILE A 80 10.93 -22.20 2.37
N SER A 81 11.25 -22.66 3.58
CA SER A 81 10.56 -23.81 4.19
C SER A 81 9.07 -23.53 4.44
N PHE A 82 8.74 -22.32 4.87
CA PHE A 82 7.36 -21.88 5.06
C PHE A 82 6.61 -21.77 3.73
N VAL A 83 7.20 -21.12 2.73
CA VAL A 83 6.58 -20.91 1.41
C VAL A 83 6.35 -22.23 0.68
N PHE A 84 7.28 -23.19 0.77
CA PHE A 84 7.19 -24.46 0.04
C PHE A 84 6.51 -25.59 0.81
N PHE A 85 6.68 -25.66 2.14
CA PHE A 85 6.21 -26.81 2.94
C PHE A 85 5.18 -26.44 4.01
N ASN A 86 4.78 -25.16 4.12
CA ASN A 86 3.87 -24.64 5.15
C ASN A 86 4.25 -25.09 6.57
N ASN A 87 5.55 -25.28 6.83
CA ASN A 87 6.08 -25.84 8.06
C ASN A 87 7.08 -24.87 8.69
N PHE A 88 6.84 -24.54 9.96
CA PHE A 88 7.77 -23.76 10.77
C PHE A 88 8.76 -24.71 11.44
N LYS A 89 10.06 -24.51 11.21
CA LYS A 89 11.10 -25.34 11.83
C LYS A 89 11.32 -25.00 13.30
N SER A 90 10.97 -23.78 13.74
CA SER A 90 11.11 -23.33 15.13
C SER A 90 9.92 -22.47 15.56
N PRO A 91 9.43 -22.61 16.80
CA PRO A 91 8.37 -21.74 17.34
C PRO A 91 8.82 -20.28 17.52
N ASN A 92 10.13 -20.04 17.69
CA ASN A 92 10.67 -18.68 17.82
C ASN A 92 10.53 -17.90 16.51
N THR A 93 10.62 -18.59 15.37
CA THR A 93 10.61 -17.96 14.06
C THR A 93 9.20 -17.74 13.53
N GLN A 94 8.23 -18.54 13.96
CA GLN A 94 6.80 -18.24 13.79
C GLN A 94 6.42 -16.91 14.46
N SER A 95 6.83 -16.70 15.71
CA SER A 95 6.56 -15.45 16.44
C SER A 95 7.21 -14.24 15.76
N LEU A 96 8.44 -14.38 15.27
CA LEU A 96 9.13 -13.33 14.50
C LEU A 96 8.45 -13.01 13.17
N LEU A 97 7.94 -14.02 12.45
CA LEU A 97 7.21 -13.81 11.21
C LEU A 97 5.86 -13.12 11.43
N ILE A 98 5.14 -13.48 12.49
CA ILE A 98 3.90 -12.78 12.88
C ILE A 98 4.21 -11.33 13.24
N LEU A 99 5.25 -11.08 14.04
CA LEU A 99 5.68 -9.73 14.38
C LEU A 99 6.07 -8.93 13.13
N ALA A 100 6.83 -9.53 12.23
CA ALA A 100 7.20 -8.90 10.96
C ALA A 100 5.96 -8.57 10.11
N ALA A 101 4.97 -9.47 10.02
CA ALA A 101 3.73 -9.22 9.30
C ALA A 101 2.95 -8.04 9.89
N VAL A 102 2.87 -7.94 11.21
CA VAL A 102 2.25 -6.81 11.91
C VAL A 102 2.99 -5.51 11.62
N ILE A 103 4.32 -5.51 11.69
CA ILE A 103 5.15 -4.33 11.38
C ILE A 103 4.94 -3.90 9.92
N ILE A 104 4.97 -4.85 8.98
CA ILE A 104 4.73 -4.58 7.56
C ILE A 104 3.34 -3.99 7.34
N PHE A 105 2.31 -4.52 8.01
CA PHE A 105 0.95 -4.00 7.93
C PHE A 105 0.87 -2.53 8.35
N PHE A 106 1.40 -2.18 9.53
CA PHE A 106 1.41 -0.79 10.01
C PHE A 106 2.26 0.13 9.14
N THR A 107 3.44 -0.33 8.72
CA THR A 107 4.32 0.43 7.83
C THR A 107 3.63 0.73 6.50
N THR A 108 2.90 -0.24 5.96
CA THR A 108 2.11 -0.10 4.72
C THR A 108 0.99 0.92 4.90
N ILE A 109 0.29 0.93 6.04
CA ILE A 109 -0.73 1.94 6.33
C ILE A 109 -0.13 3.35 6.35
N ILE A 110 0.99 3.54 7.04
CA ILE A 110 1.66 4.84 7.15
C ILE A 110 2.12 5.32 5.76
N LEU A 111 2.72 4.42 4.97
CA LEU A 111 3.15 4.72 3.62
C LEU A 111 1.98 5.10 2.72
N LYS A 112 0.90 4.32 2.74
CA LYS A 112 -0.31 4.60 1.96
C LYS A 112 -0.93 5.94 2.35
N PHE A 113 -0.96 6.25 3.64
CA PHE A 113 -1.47 7.53 4.12
C PHE A 113 -0.62 8.69 3.59
N PHE A 114 0.70 8.60 3.69
CA PHE A 114 1.60 9.64 3.18
C PHE A 114 1.46 9.82 1.67
N LEU A 115 1.39 8.73 0.91
CA LEU A 115 1.16 8.76 -0.54
C LEU A 115 -0.17 9.43 -0.89
N LEU A 116 -1.25 9.04 -0.22
CA LEU A 116 -2.58 9.63 -0.45
C LEU A 116 -2.57 11.13 -0.13
N GLN A 117 -1.98 11.53 0.99
CA GLN A 117 -1.85 12.95 1.36
C GLN A 117 -1.04 13.72 0.32
N MET A 118 0.08 13.17 -0.15
CA MET A 118 0.91 13.77 -1.19
C MET A 118 0.13 13.91 -2.50
N PHE A 119 -0.56 12.87 -2.97
CA PHE A 119 -1.34 12.94 -4.21
C PHE A 119 -2.48 13.95 -4.12
N VAL A 120 -3.21 13.99 -3.01
CA VAL A 120 -4.27 14.98 -2.78
C VAL A 120 -3.69 16.41 -2.80
N PHE A 121 -2.56 16.63 -2.13
CA PHE A 121 -1.92 17.95 -2.09
C PHE A 121 -1.43 18.40 -3.48
N LEU A 122 -0.75 17.53 -4.22
CA LEU A 122 -0.23 17.83 -5.56
C LEU A 122 -1.35 18.15 -6.54
N LEU A 123 -2.39 17.31 -6.62
CA LEU A 123 -3.48 17.47 -7.58
C LEU A 123 -4.43 18.63 -7.22
N THR A 124 -4.60 18.94 -5.94
CA THR A 124 -5.40 20.11 -5.51
C THR A 124 -4.66 21.42 -5.83
N THR A 125 -3.33 21.44 -5.68
CA THR A 125 -2.51 22.61 -5.98
C THR A 125 -2.49 22.95 -7.47
N GLU A 126 -2.57 21.95 -8.36
CA GLU A 126 -2.65 22.17 -9.81
C GLU A 126 -4.03 22.68 -10.25
N GLY A 127 -5.11 22.27 -9.56
CA GLY A 127 -6.47 22.77 -9.81
C GLY A 127 -6.62 24.27 -9.53
N SER A 128 -6.05 24.76 -8.43
CA SER A 128 -6.10 26.19 -8.09
C SER A 128 -5.26 27.07 -9.03
N LYS A 129 -4.14 26.56 -9.57
CA LYS A 129 -3.30 27.33 -10.50
C LYS A 129 -3.95 27.61 -11.86
N LYS A 130 -4.98 26.85 -12.25
CA LYS A 130 -5.72 27.09 -13.50
C LYS A 130 -6.85 28.11 -13.34
N GLU A 131 -7.21 28.49 -12.12
CA GLU A 131 -8.25 29.49 -11.82
C GLU A 131 -7.66 30.82 -11.28
N GLU A 132 -6.33 30.94 -11.19
CA GLU A 132 -5.63 32.12 -10.64
C GLU A 132 -5.23 33.17 -11.71
N GLU A 133 -6.01 33.33 -12.77
CA GLU A 133 -6.08 34.62 -13.45
C GLU A 133 -7.27 35.39 -12.86
N GLU A 134 -6.95 36.45 -12.10
CA GLU A 134 -7.85 37.38 -11.40
C GLU A 134 -8.59 36.82 -10.15
N VAL A 135 -8.03 37.09 -8.96
CA VAL A 135 -8.72 37.75 -7.82
C VAL A 135 -7.78 37.70 -6.60
N GLU A 136 -7.42 38.86 -6.06
CA GLU A 136 -6.69 38.99 -4.79
C GLU A 136 -7.52 38.40 -3.62
N ILE A 137 -7.11 37.27 -3.07
CA ILE A 137 -7.84 36.60 -1.98
C ILE A 137 -7.36 37.12 -0.61
N PRO A 138 -8.27 37.56 0.31
CA PRO A 138 -7.90 38.11 1.61
C PRO A 138 -7.43 37.02 2.60
N LYS A 139 -6.45 37.37 3.45
CA LYS A 139 -5.75 36.53 4.46
C LYS A 139 -6.63 35.64 5.36
N ARG A 140 -7.94 35.91 5.46
CA ARG A 140 -8.93 35.14 6.25
C ARG A 140 -9.33 33.80 5.60
N SER A 141 -9.21 33.65 4.28
CA SER A 141 -9.53 32.37 3.59
C SER A 141 -8.46 31.29 3.87
N ARG A 142 -7.20 31.70 4.02
CA ARG A 142 -6.05 30.81 4.25
C ARG A 142 -6.17 30.00 5.55
N TRP A 143 -6.78 30.58 6.59
CA TRP A 143 -7.05 29.91 7.87
C TRP A 143 -8.19 28.89 7.80
N ARG A 144 -9.25 29.19 7.04
CA ARG A 144 -10.35 28.23 6.80
C ARG A 144 -9.89 27.06 5.94
N PHE A 145 -9.02 27.32 4.95
CA PHE A 145 -8.38 26.28 4.15
C PHE A 145 -7.44 25.41 5.00
N ALA A 146 -6.59 26.00 5.84
CA ALA A 146 -5.71 25.24 6.75
C ALA A 146 -6.50 24.35 7.73
N ASN A 147 -7.64 24.83 8.25
CA ASN A 147 -8.53 23.98 9.06
C ASN A 147 -9.20 22.88 8.23
N LYS A 148 -9.66 23.16 7.01
CA LYS A 148 -10.22 22.13 6.11
C LYS A 148 -9.19 21.04 5.81
N VAL A 149 -7.93 21.40 5.56
CA VAL A 149 -6.82 20.45 5.36
C VAL A 149 -6.54 19.62 6.62
N ARG A 150 -6.58 20.21 7.83
CA ARG A 150 -6.40 19.48 9.11
C ARG A 150 -7.55 18.51 9.42
N PHE A 151 -8.80 18.91 9.17
CA PHE A 151 -9.95 18.01 9.32
C PHE A 151 -9.94 16.89 8.26
N GLN A 152 -9.49 17.22 7.04
CA GLN A 152 -9.30 16.23 6.00
C GLN A 152 -8.17 15.26 6.36
N SER A 153 -7.05 15.69 6.97
CA SER A 153 -5.98 14.79 7.38
C SER A 153 -6.41 13.73 8.41
N THR A 154 -7.23 14.09 9.40
CA THR A 154 -7.73 13.11 10.39
C THR A 154 -8.69 12.11 9.76
N ASN A 155 -9.55 12.56 8.84
CA ASN A 155 -10.44 11.68 8.08
C ASN A 155 -9.64 10.82 7.07
N LEU A 156 -8.55 11.33 6.51
CA LEU A 156 -7.65 10.60 5.60
C LEU A 156 -6.92 9.46 6.33
N VAL A 157 -6.40 9.68 7.53
CA VAL A 157 -5.75 8.60 8.32
C VAL A 157 -6.74 7.47 8.61
N THR A 158 -7.89 7.80 9.18
CA THR A 158 -8.89 6.79 9.55
C THR A 158 -9.48 6.08 8.33
N THR A 159 -9.71 6.81 7.23
CA THR A 159 -10.17 6.22 5.98
C THR A 159 -9.12 5.28 5.39
N THR A 160 -7.84 5.67 5.37
CA THR A 160 -6.75 4.82 4.85
C THR A 160 -6.59 3.56 5.69
N LEU A 161 -6.70 3.69 7.02
CA LEU A 161 -6.67 2.55 7.93
C LEU A 161 -7.81 1.56 7.65
N ILE A 162 -9.05 2.07 7.55
CA ILE A 162 -10.24 1.23 7.27
C ILE A 162 -10.12 0.59 5.88
N ALA A 163 -9.67 1.35 4.88
CA ALA A 163 -9.48 0.87 3.52
C ALA A 163 -8.46 -0.27 3.45
N ASN A 164 -7.33 -0.10 4.12
CA ASN A 164 -6.28 -1.12 4.16
C ASN A 164 -6.74 -2.35 4.95
N ALA A 165 -7.34 -2.16 6.13
CA ALA A 165 -7.86 -3.25 6.95
C ALA A 165 -8.89 -4.10 6.19
N LEU A 166 -9.89 -3.47 5.56
CA LEU A 166 -10.91 -4.20 4.81
C LEU A 166 -10.34 -4.94 3.59
N SER A 167 -9.39 -4.34 2.88
CA SER A 167 -8.72 -4.97 1.73
C SER A 167 -7.93 -6.19 2.16
N TYR A 168 -7.12 -6.10 3.23
CA TYR A 168 -6.34 -7.22 3.74
C TYR A 168 -7.22 -8.29 4.39
N SER A 169 -8.33 -7.92 5.03
CA SER A 169 -9.32 -8.90 5.51
C SER A 169 -9.94 -9.68 4.36
N ALA A 170 -10.32 -9.01 3.26
CA ALA A 170 -10.87 -9.68 2.07
C ALA A 170 -9.84 -10.63 1.44
N ILE A 171 -8.59 -10.18 1.29
CA ILE A 171 -7.49 -11.01 0.79
C ILE A 171 -7.27 -12.23 1.70
N THR A 172 -7.22 -12.03 3.01
CA THR A 172 -7.02 -13.11 3.99
C THR A 172 -8.17 -14.12 3.91
N PHE A 173 -9.41 -13.66 3.77
CA PHE A 173 -10.57 -14.52 3.62
C PHE A 173 -10.49 -15.40 2.36
N ILE A 174 -10.08 -14.82 1.23
CA ILE A 174 -9.87 -15.57 -0.02
C ILE A 174 -8.75 -16.60 0.15
N LEU A 175 -7.65 -16.23 0.81
CA LEU A 175 -6.55 -17.16 1.08
C LEU A 175 -6.96 -18.31 2.02
N LEU A 176 -7.81 -18.04 3.02
CA LEU A 176 -8.35 -19.07 3.92
C LEU A 176 -9.25 -20.06 3.17
N ILE A 177 -10.05 -19.60 2.22
CA ILE A 177 -10.86 -20.49 1.36
C ILE A 177 -9.95 -21.35 0.48
N ARG A 178 -8.86 -20.79 -0.06
CA ARG A 178 -7.89 -21.52 -0.89
C ARG A 178 -7.10 -22.59 -0.12
N ASN A 179 -6.89 -22.36 1.18
CA ASN A 179 -6.05 -23.22 2.03
C ASN A 179 -6.87 -24.27 2.81
N ARG A 180 -8.18 -24.35 2.56
CA ARG A 180 -9.01 -25.52 2.90
C ARG A 180 -9.12 -26.43 1.70
#